data_AF-A0A535TG79-F1
#
_entry.id   AF-A0A535TG79-F1
#
_cell.length_a   1.000
_cell.length_b   1.000
_cell.length_c   1.000
_cell.angle_alpha   90.00
_cell.angle_beta   90.00
_cell.angle_gamma   90.00
#
_symmetry.space_group_name_H-M   'P 1'
#
loop_
_entity.id
_entity.type
_entity.pdbx_description
1 polymer ?
#
loop_
_entity_poly.entity_id
_entity_poly.type
_entity_poly.pdbx_seq_one_letter_code
_entity_poly.pdbx_strand_id
1 'polypeptide(L)'
;MEEITGTPSQNPNPQTSGLSSADRWLLRVRGDVQVEIVDDQGRRIGPFLEREDREEGLRVGWFRQKREDEGEEGRHLRQNQTLPSIFEVSIPGASYKPERTFTSVLLTQPGMYTCKFLGRSPSAVDVYFTGFNATTRLDTIYFHGVPISERSSAQFAYSTYDPPVNLVLTLQDEARREDIPPTAILNPRESQDTLPPRTTISLKGEQVIVSATDNPGGSGVLQTYYTTDAQTFSVYSAPFLLPAEAKIVMAFSIDRNGNREYPGAVLPVL
;
A
#
# COMPACT_ATOMS: atom_id res chain seq x y z
N MET A 1 -31.63 -16.45 30.30
CA MET A 1 -31.67 -15.72 29.02
C MET A 1 -31.12 -14.35 29.33
N GLU A 2 -29.81 -14.16 29.13
CA GLU A 2 -29.18 -12.84 29.17
C GLU A 2 -28.55 -12.62 27.81
N GLU A 3 -29.12 -11.67 27.10
CA GLU A 3 -28.80 -11.31 25.73
C GLU A 3 -27.73 -10.22 25.79
N ILE A 4 -26.49 -10.59 25.48
CA ILE A 4 -25.37 -9.65 25.42
C ILE A 4 -25.40 -9.04 24.02
N THR A 5 -26.17 -7.96 23.84
CA THR A 5 -26.18 -7.18 22.60
C THR A 5 -24.86 -6.41 22.48
N GLY A 6 -23.89 -6.98 21.77
CA GLY A 6 -22.70 -6.26 21.32
C GLY A 6 -23.08 -5.27 20.23
N THR A 7 -23.14 -3.98 20.58
CA THR A 7 -23.16 -2.89 19.60
C THR A 7 -21.91 -2.95 18.72
N PRO A 8 -22.02 -2.80 17.39
CA PRO A 8 -20.85 -2.69 16.53
C PRO A 8 -20.14 -1.37 16.87
N SER A 9 -18.86 -1.47 17.22
CA SER A 9 -17.99 -0.31 17.43
C SER A 9 -18.02 0.55 16.17
N GLN A 10 -18.57 1.76 16.31
CA GLN A 10 -18.55 2.80 15.31
C GLN A 10 -17.10 3.09 14.89
N ASN A 11 -16.89 3.27 13.59
CA ASN A 11 -15.65 3.75 13.00
C ASN A 11 -15.13 4.98 13.77
N PRO A 12 -13.95 4.91 14.42
CA PRO A 12 -13.31 6.13 14.86
C PRO A 12 -12.82 6.84 13.61
N ASN A 13 -13.36 8.03 13.39
CA ASN A 13 -12.85 9.05 12.49
C ASN A 13 -11.30 9.06 12.56
N PRO A 14 -10.55 8.89 11.44
CA PRO A 14 -9.10 8.72 11.48
C PRO A 14 -8.43 10.07 11.80
N GLN A 15 -8.45 10.47 13.08
CA GLN A 15 -7.62 11.58 13.51
C GLN A 15 -6.16 11.14 13.43
N THR A 16 -5.43 11.70 12.47
CA THR A 16 -3.96 11.65 12.30
C THR A 16 -3.22 12.36 13.44
N SER A 17 -3.77 12.32 14.66
CA SER A 17 -3.48 13.22 15.78
C SER A 17 -2.02 13.24 16.22
N GLY A 18 -1.25 12.17 15.98
CA GLY A 18 0.19 12.15 16.26
C GLY A 18 1.06 12.81 15.18
N LEU A 19 0.65 12.77 13.91
CA LEU A 19 1.52 13.09 12.76
C LEU A 19 1.81 14.58 12.57
N SER A 20 1.01 15.48 13.15
CA SER A 20 1.23 16.94 13.09
C SER A 20 2.50 17.38 13.82
N SER A 21 3.02 16.55 14.74
CA SER A 21 4.25 16.82 15.49
C SER A 21 5.49 16.15 14.88
N ALA A 22 5.37 15.51 13.72
CA ALA A 22 6.48 14.78 13.11
C ALA A 22 7.59 15.72 12.61
N ASP A 23 8.84 15.32 12.79
CA ASP A 23 10.03 15.95 12.22
C ASP A 23 10.62 15.17 11.03
N ARG A 24 10.25 13.89 10.90
CA ARG A 24 10.72 12.98 9.86
C ARG A 24 9.64 11.97 9.48
N TRP A 25 9.67 11.50 8.25
CA TRP A 25 8.70 10.55 7.71
C TRP A 25 9.39 9.40 6.98
N LEU A 26 8.91 8.19 7.22
CA LEU A 26 9.35 6.98 6.52
C LEU A 26 8.19 6.45 5.68
N LEU A 27 8.36 6.52 4.36
CA LEU A 27 7.52 5.81 3.40
C LEU A 27 8.11 4.41 3.18
N ARG A 28 7.31 3.36 3.34
CA ARG A 28 7.64 2.00 2.92
C ARG A 28 6.55 1.50 1.98
N VAL A 29 6.96 0.86 0.90
CA VAL A 29 6.07 0.30 -0.10
C VAL A 29 6.46 -1.15 -0.31
N ARG A 30 5.50 -2.07 -0.22
CA ARG A 30 5.67 -3.48 -0.60
C ARG A 30 4.79 -3.78 -1.80
N GLY A 31 5.38 -4.30 -2.86
CA GLY A 31 4.71 -4.49 -4.14
C GLY A 31 5.64 -4.16 -5.30
N ASP A 32 5.30 -4.66 -6.49
CA ASP A 32 6.11 -4.47 -7.70
C ASP A 32 5.73 -3.16 -8.39
N VAL A 33 6.19 -2.06 -7.78
CA VAL A 33 5.92 -0.70 -8.23
C VAL A 33 7.18 0.14 -8.27
N GLN A 34 7.16 1.15 -9.14
CA GLN A 34 8.09 2.26 -9.10
C GLN A 34 7.56 3.37 -8.20
N VAL A 35 8.39 3.84 -7.27
CA VAL A 35 8.06 4.96 -6.39
C VAL A 35 8.63 6.25 -6.94
N GLU A 36 7.78 7.28 -7.01
CA GLU A 36 8.17 8.64 -7.33
C GLU A 36 7.61 9.59 -6.27
N ILE A 37 8.43 10.54 -5.82
CA ILE A 37 8.00 11.59 -4.89
C ILE A 37 8.39 12.94 -5.46
N VAL A 38 7.48 13.91 -5.37
CA VAL A 38 7.74 15.31 -5.72
C VAL A 38 7.36 16.18 -4.53
N ASP A 39 8.21 17.16 -4.21
CA ASP A 39 7.88 18.18 -3.21
C ASP A 39 7.28 19.46 -3.80
N ASP A 40 6.87 20.41 -2.94
CA ASP A 40 6.30 21.70 -3.33
C ASP A 40 7.25 22.59 -4.16
N GLN A 41 8.56 22.33 -4.09
CA GLN A 41 9.58 23.03 -4.86
C GLN A 41 9.91 22.32 -6.19
N GLY A 42 9.19 21.24 -6.52
CA GLY A 42 9.39 20.45 -7.74
C GLY A 42 10.62 19.54 -7.70
N ARG A 43 11.27 19.38 -6.54
CA ARG A 43 12.40 18.45 -6.36
C ARG A 43 11.85 17.03 -6.28
N ARG A 44 12.63 16.04 -6.74
CA ARG A 44 12.13 14.69 -7.01
C ARG A 44 12.94 13.58 -6.35
N ILE A 45 12.26 12.47 -6.11
CA ILE A 45 12.82 11.14 -5.87
C ILE A 45 12.21 10.20 -6.90
N GLY A 46 13.01 9.36 -7.54
CA GLY A 46 12.54 8.38 -8.53
C GLY A 46 13.61 8.08 -9.58
N PRO A 47 13.26 7.39 -10.68
CA PRO A 47 14.20 7.24 -11.79
C PRO A 47 14.63 8.58 -12.34
N PHE A 48 15.87 8.62 -12.82
CA PHE A 48 16.42 9.77 -13.49
C PHE A 48 15.62 10.06 -14.77
N LEU A 49 15.25 11.32 -14.96
CA LEU A 49 14.62 11.85 -16.17
C LEU A 49 15.60 12.81 -16.85
N GLU A 50 15.85 12.64 -18.15
CA GLU A 50 16.64 13.62 -18.92
C GLU A 50 15.85 14.95 -19.01
N ARG A 51 16.54 16.08 -19.23
CA ARG A 51 15.91 17.42 -19.13
C ARG A 51 14.73 17.62 -20.10
N GLU A 52 14.72 16.95 -21.24
CA GLU A 52 13.61 17.01 -22.21
C GLU A 52 12.35 16.34 -21.64
N ASP A 53 12.49 15.20 -20.94
CA ASP A 53 11.38 14.51 -20.27
C ASP A 53 10.80 15.32 -19.10
N ARG A 54 11.63 16.17 -18.45
CA ARG A 54 11.19 17.05 -17.35
C ARG A 54 10.20 18.11 -17.82
N GLU A 55 10.39 18.65 -19.03
CA GLU A 55 9.48 19.64 -19.60
C GLU A 55 8.20 19.00 -20.16
N GLU A 56 8.25 17.77 -20.66
CA GLU A 56 7.06 17.02 -21.09
C GLU A 56 6.19 16.58 -19.91
N GLY A 57 6.79 16.17 -18.78
CA GLY A 57 6.07 15.85 -17.54
C GLY A 57 5.40 17.06 -16.88
N LEU A 58 5.89 18.28 -17.13
CA LEU A 58 5.27 19.54 -16.72
C LEU A 58 4.20 20.04 -17.72
N ARG A 59 4.23 19.56 -18.98
CA ARG A 59 3.29 19.95 -20.05
C ARG A 59 2.06 19.06 -20.19
N VAL A 60 1.99 17.91 -19.53
CA VAL A 60 0.78 17.05 -19.52
C VAL A 60 -0.43 17.64 -18.78
N GLY A 61 -0.36 18.91 -18.37
CA GLY A 61 -1.51 19.71 -17.94
C GLY A 61 -2.23 20.47 -19.06
N TRP A 62 -1.56 20.98 -20.11
CA TRP A 62 -2.21 21.85 -21.08
C TRP A 62 -1.50 21.83 -22.45
N PHE A 63 -2.30 21.61 -23.51
CA PHE A 63 -2.00 21.67 -24.96
C PHE A 63 -1.50 20.40 -25.65
N ARG A 64 -2.47 19.53 -25.96
CA ARG A 64 -2.48 18.70 -27.18
C ARG A 64 -2.70 19.61 -28.40
N GLN A 65 -1.67 20.29 -28.92
CA GLN A 65 -1.66 20.72 -30.32
C GLN A 65 -0.29 21.23 -30.80
N LYS A 66 0.55 20.31 -31.28
CA LYS A 66 1.21 20.39 -32.61
C LYS A 66 2.21 19.25 -32.72
N ARG A 67 1.87 18.25 -33.53
CA ARG A 67 2.85 17.42 -34.22
C ARG A 67 3.29 18.13 -35.50
N GLU A 68 4.37 17.58 -36.06
CA GLU A 68 4.89 17.76 -37.41
C GLU A 68 5.80 18.97 -37.57
N ASP A 69 7.08 18.76 -37.25
CA ASP A 69 8.15 18.62 -38.24
C ASP A 69 9.49 18.67 -37.52
N GLU A 70 10.32 17.62 -37.64
CA GLU A 70 11.80 17.72 -37.69
C GLU A 70 12.47 16.33 -37.73
N GLY A 71 12.98 15.99 -38.93
CA GLY A 71 14.35 15.54 -39.14
C GLY A 71 14.78 14.17 -38.60
N GLU A 72 14.64 13.13 -39.45
CA GLU A 72 15.33 11.85 -39.31
C GLU A 72 16.86 11.97 -39.57
N GLU A 73 17.65 12.55 -38.66
CA GLU A 73 19.12 12.61 -38.87
C GLU A 73 19.98 12.45 -37.59
N GLY A 74 19.47 11.72 -36.59
CA GLY A 74 20.23 11.36 -35.38
C GLY A 74 20.25 9.86 -35.04
N ARG A 75 19.73 9.00 -35.92
CA ARG A 75 19.44 7.58 -35.62
C ARG A 75 20.62 6.62 -35.77
N HIS A 76 21.84 7.03 -35.47
CA HIS A 76 22.94 6.06 -35.38
C HIS A 76 23.92 6.50 -34.29
N LEU A 77 23.78 5.90 -33.10
CA LEU A 77 24.79 5.65 -32.04
C LEU A 77 24.13 5.63 -30.65
N ARG A 78 23.23 4.67 -30.38
CA ARG A 78 22.95 4.20 -29.00
C ARG A 78 22.82 2.68 -29.01
N GLN A 79 23.93 2.01 -29.28
CA GLN A 79 24.07 0.58 -28.99
C GLN A 79 23.93 0.38 -27.48
N ASN A 80 22.85 -0.26 -27.06
CA ASN A 80 22.74 -1.27 -25.99
C ASN A 80 23.82 -1.27 -24.90
N GLN A 81 24.05 -0.15 -24.24
CA GLN A 81 24.55 -0.13 -22.88
C GLN A 81 23.33 0.01 -21.99
N THR A 82 22.96 -1.07 -21.30
CA THR A 82 22.08 -0.99 -20.13
C THR A 82 22.83 -0.15 -19.10
N LEU A 83 22.62 1.17 -19.16
CA LEU A 83 23.05 2.07 -18.11
C LEU A 83 22.46 1.52 -16.80
N PRO A 84 23.22 1.52 -15.68
CA PRO A 84 22.63 1.23 -14.39
C PRO A 84 21.38 2.10 -14.20
N SER A 85 20.33 1.59 -13.56
CA SER A 85 19.16 2.41 -13.26
C SER A 85 19.58 3.58 -12.37
N ILE A 86 19.82 4.75 -12.97
CA ILE A 86 20.19 5.96 -12.26
C ILE A 86 18.92 6.50 -11.62
N PHE A 87 19.00 6.83 -10.34
CA PHE A 87 17.91 7.45 -9.60
C PHE A 87 18.26 8.90 -9.30
N GLU A 88 17.26 9.77 -9.33
CA GLU A 88 17.33 11.14 -8.84
C GLU A 88 16.86 11.17 -7.38
N VAL A 89 17.61 11.87 -6.53
CA VAL A 89 17.24 12.20 -5.15
C VAL A 89 17.62 13.67 -4.92
N SER A 90 16.74 14.59 -5.31
CA SER A 90 16.99 16.03 -5.22
C SER A 90 16.27 16.71 -4.06
N ILE A 91 15.38 15.99 -3.34
CA ILE A 91 14.75 16.48 -2.10
C ILE A 91 15.80 16.49 -0.97
N PRO A 92 16.09 17.65 -0.33
CA PRO A 92 17.11 17.74 0.70
C PRO A 92 16.83 16.86 1.92
N GLY A 93 17.87 16.18 2.39
CA GLY A 93 17.79 15.28 3.53
C GLY A 93 16.99 14.00 3.27
N ALA A 94 16.54 13.76 2.03
CA ALA A 94 15.89 12.52 1.67
C ALA A 94 16.90 11.40 1.44
N SER A 95 16.48 10.16 1.73
CA SER A 95 17.20 8.96 1.30
C SER A 95 16.24 8.01 0.61
N TYR A 96 16.70 7.34 -0.44
CA TYR A 96 15.90 6.46 -1.28
C TYR A 96 16.58 5.10 -1.43
N LYS A 97 15.86 4.04 -1.13
CA LYS A 97 16.30 2.65 -1.28
C LYS A 97 15.24 1.87 -2.05
N PRO A 98 15.30 1.87 -3.39
CA PRO A 98 14.43 1.07 -4.21
C PRO A 98 14.92 -0.37 -4.31
N GLU A 99 14.03 -1.31 -4.08
CA GLU A 99 14.16 -2.71 -4.50
C GLU A 99 12.93 -3.09 -5.33
N ARG A 100 12.95 -4.28 -5.93
CA ARG A 100 11.89 -4.70 -6.85
C ARG A 100 10.52 -4.78 -6.19
N THR A 101 10.44 -5.36 -5.00
CA THR A 101 9.19 -5.63 -4.29
C THR A 101 9.10 -4.91 -2.95
N PHE A 102 10.14 -4.16 -2.59
CA PHE A 102 10.19 -3.36 -1.38
C PHE A 102 10.92 -2.06 -1.68
N THR A 103 10.33 -0.93 -1.32
CA THR A 103 10.98 0.38 -1.47
C THR A 103 10.83 1.15 -0.17
N SER A 104 11.89 1.85 0.24
CA SER A 104 11.83 2.77 1.37
C SER A 104 12.37 4.16 1.01
N VAL A 105 11.68 5.18 1.51
CA VAL A 105 12.08 6.59 1.41
C VAL A 105 12.03 7.22 2.79
N LEU A 106 13.12 7.82 3.23
CA LEU A 106 13.17 8.68 4.42
C LEU A 106 13.13 10.14 3.98
N LEU A 107 12.24 10.94 4.56
CA LEU A 107 12.13 12.37 4.39
C LEU A 107 12.43 13.04 5.74
N THR A 108 13.37 13.97 5.78
CA THR A 108 13.86 14.57 7.04
C THR A 108 13.58 16.06 7.19
N GLN A 109 12.87 16.64 6.23
CA GLN A 109 12.44 18.02 6.26
C GLN A 109 10.90 18.05 6.21
N PRO A 110 10.25 19.06 6.80
CA PRO A 110 8.85 19.31 6.52
C PRO A 110 8.66 19.78 5.07
N GLY A 111 7.49 19.53 4.50
CA GLY A 111 7.15 19.88 3.13
C GLY A 111 5.75 19.41 2.73
N MET A 112 5.39 19.70 1.48
CA MET A 112 4.29 18.99 0.81
C MET A 112 4.91 17.86 -0.01
N TYR A 113 4.40 16.65 0.12
CA TYR A 113 4.89 15.50 -0.65
C TYR A 113 3.76 14.89 -1.46
N THR A 114 3.95 14.76 -2.77
CA THR A 114 3.11 13.94 -3.63
C THR A 114 3.84 12.63 -3.90
N CYS A 115 3.32 11.53 -3.37
CA CYS A 115 3.86 10.18 -3.54
C CYS A 115 3.07 9.47 -4.63
N LYS A 116 3.74 8.95 -5.66
CA LYS A 116 3.15 8.19 -6.76
C LYS A 116 3.78 6.81 -6.88
N PHE A 117 2.94 5.82 -7.16
CA PHE A 117 3.28 4.40 -7.31
C PHE A 117 2.85 3.95 -8.70
N LEU A 118 3.80 3.65 -9.58
CA LEU A 118 3.52 3.16 -10.93
C LEU A 118 3.70 1.64 -10.98
N GLY A 119 2.70 0.91 -11.45
CA GLY A 119 2.76 -0.55 -11.54
C GLY A 119 3.80 -1.06 -12.53
N ARG A 120 4.53 -2.10 -12.15
CA ARG A 120 5.46 -2.84 -13.04
C ARG A 120 4.97 -4.23 -13.41
N SER A 121 4.08 -4.78 -12.58
CA SER A 121 3.32 -6.00 -12.82
C SER A 121 2.04 -5.94 -11.98
N PRO A 122 1.00 -6.75 -12.26
CA PRO A 122 -0.15 -6.88 -11.37
C PRO A 122 0.28 -7.26 -9.95
N SER A 123 0.07 -6.36 -8.99
CA SER A 123 0.44 -6.56 -7.59
C SER A 123 -0.56 -5.91 -6.64
N ALA A 124 -0.74 -6.54 -5.48
CA ALA A 124 -1.45 -5.95 -4.34
C ALA A 124 -0.41 -5.19 -3.50
N VAL A 125 -0.49 -3.86 -3.51
CA VAL A 125 0.54 -2.98 -2.98
C VAL A 125 0.18 -2.50 -1.58
N ASP A 126 1.08 -2.72 -0.64
CA ASP A 126 0.98 -2.18 0.71
C ASP A 126 1.80 -0.89 0.82
N VAL A 127 1.21 0.16 1.38
CA VAL A 127 1.87 1.47 1.58
C VAL A 127 1.80 1.86 3.05
N TYR A 128 2.96 2.12 3.64
CA TYR A 128 3.10 2.60 5.01
C TYR A 128 3.72 4.00 5.01
N PHE A 129 3.08 4.96 5.66
CA PHE A 129 3.63 6.29 5.87
C PHE A 129 3.67 6.59 7.37
N THR A 130 4.87 6.47 7.95
CA THR A 130 5.11 6.62 9.39
C THR A 130 5.75 7.96 9.70
N GLY A 131 5.22 8.70 10.66
CA GLY A 131 5.89 9.88 11.22
C GLY A 131 6.77 9.53 12.42
N PHE A 132 7.79 10.34 12.65
CA PHE A 132 8.65 10.30 13.82
C PHE A 132 8.81 11.71 14.38
N ASN A 133 9.02 11.81 15.69
CA ASN A 133 9.50 13.02 16.35
C ASN A 133 10.69 12.61 17.21
N ALA A 134 11.88 13.13 16.88
CA ALA A 134 13.14 12.63 17.42
C ALA A 134 13.20 11.09 17.32
N THR A 135 13.41 10.38 18.43
CA THR A 135 13.46 8.91 18.45
C THR A 135 12.10 8.24 18.60
N THR A 136 11.03 9.01 18.81
CA THR A 136 9.68 8.49 19.03
C THR A 136 8.97 8.25 17.71
N ARG A 137 8.47 7.04 17.52
CA ARG A 137 7.54 6.70 16.44
C ARG A 137 6.16 7.26 16.74
N LEU A 138 5.53 7.87 15.75
CA LEU A 138 4.15 8.39 15.82
C LEU A 138 3.22 7.44 15.05
N ASP A 139 2.03 7.92 14.70
CA ASP A 139 1.09 7.11 13.93
C ASP A 139 1.66 6.72 12.56
N THR A 140 1.17 5.59 12.04
CA THR A 140 1.45 5.10 10.70
C THR A 140 0.15 5.02 9.92
N ILE A 141 0.08 5.74 8.80
CA ILE A 141 -0.98 5.54 7.82
C ILE A 141 -0.64 4.29 7.03
N TYR A 142 -1.61 3.37 6.94
CA TYR A 142 -1.46 2.12 6.22
C TYR A 142 -2.55 1.94 5.17
N PHE A 143 -2.15 1.67 3.93
CA PHE A 143 -3.03 1.19 2.87
C PHE A 143 -2.65 -0.25 2.55
N HIS A 144 -3.60 -1.16 2.68
CA HIS A 144 -3.41 -2.58 2.43
C HIS A 144 -3.85 -2.96 1.02
N GLY A 145 -3.01 -3.72 0.32
CA GLY A 145 -3.42 -4.47 -0.87
C GLY A 145 -4.02 -3.64 -2.00
N VAL A 146 -3.53 -2.42 -2.21
CA VAL A 146 -3.98 -1.54 -3.32
C VAL A 146 -3.70 -2.25 -4.65
N PRO A 147 -4.72 -2.52 -5.48
CA PRO A 147 -4.53 -3.29 -6.72
C PRO A 147 -3.91 -2.40 -7.79
N ILE A 148 -2.61 -2.56 -8.04
CA ILE A 148 -1.87 -1.81 -9.06
C ILE A 148 -1.37 -2.78 -10.13
N SER A 149 -1.76 -2.52 -11.37
CA SER A 149 -1.26 -3.16 -12.60
C SER A 149 -0.31 -2.24 -13.36
N GLU A 150 0.33 -2.77 -14.41
CA GLU A 150 1.22 -2.04 -15.34
C GLU A 150 0.59 -0.81 -15.99
N ARG A 151 -0.75 -0.75 -16.07
CA ARG A 151 -1.50 0.35 -16.69
C ARG A 151 -2.16 1.28 -15.69
N SER A 152 -1.86 1.11 -14.41
CA SER A 152 -2.44 1.91 -13.34
C SER A 152 -1.36 2.52 -12.47
N SER A 153 -1.70 3.62 -11.81
CA SER A 153 -0.89 4.21 -10.76
C SER A 153 -1.75 4.59 -9.58
N ALA A 154 -1.14 4.60 -8.41
CA ALA A 154 -1.74 5.16 -7.21
C ALA A 154 -0.96 6.38 -6.75
N GLN A 155 -1.63 7.35 -6.14
CA GLN A 155 -0.96 8.49 -5.54
C GLN A 155 -1.67 9.00 -4.29
N PHE A 156 -0.92 9.59 -3.37
CA PHE A 156 -1.48 10.44 -2.32
C PHE A 156 -0.60 11.68 -2.13
N ALA A 157 -1.21 12.76 -1.65
CA ALA A 157 -0.51 13.98 -1.27
C ALA A 157 -0.59 14.17 0.24
N TYR A 158 0.52 14.58 0.86
CA TYR A 158 0.59 14.82 2.30
C TYR A 158 1.32 16.12 2.59
N SER A 159 0.65 17.04 3.26
CA SER A 159 1.26 18.24 3.85
C SER A 159 1.73 17.94 5.26
N THR A 160 2.99 18.25 5.57
CA THR A 160 3.44 18.21 6.97
C THR A 160 3.07 19.47 7.74
N TYR A 161 2.70 20.55 7.05
CA TYR A 161 2.29 21.83 7.65
C TYR A 161 0.81 21.85 8.01
N ASP A 162 -0.02 21.29 7.14
CA ASP A 162 -1.47 21.21 7.28
C ASP A 162 -1.96 19.81 6.85
N PRO A 163 -1.77 18.79 7.70
CA PRO A 163 -2.13 17.42 7.35
C PRO A 163 -3.57 17.30 6.86
N PRO A 164 -3.82 16.57 5.76
CA PRO A 164 -5.17 16.47 5.21
C PRO A 164 -6.11 15.80 6.20
N VAL A 165 -7.27 16.43 6.43
CA VAL A 165 -8.34 15.89 7.29
C VAL A 165 -8.85 14.56 6.73
N ASN A 166 -9.00 14.46 5.41
CA ASN A 166 -9.39 13.25 4.70
C ASN A 166 -8.25 12.84 3.76
N LEU A 167 -7.29 12.09 4.28
CA LEU A 167 -6.27 11.50 3.44
C LEU A 167 -6.89 10.37 2.61
N VAL A 168 -6.64 10.39 1.31
CA VAL A 168 -6.99 9.30 0.39
C VAL A 168 -5.81 9.00 -0.52
N LEU A 169 -5.73 7.75 -0.96
CA LEU A 169 -4.87 7.31 -2.04
C LEU A 169 -5.75 7.15 -3.28
N THR A 170 -5.50 7.97 -4.30
CA THR A 170 -6.21 7.93 -5.56
C THR A 170 -5.56 6.88 -6.46
N LEU A 171 -6.27 5.80 -6.74
CA LEU A 171 -5.95 4.81 -7.74
C LEU A 171 -6.51 5.25 -9.10
N GLN A 172 -5.68 5.23 -10.12
CA GLN A 172 -6.03 5.67 -11.47
C GLN A 172 -5.53 4.69 -12.52
N ASP A 173 -6.42 4.29 -13.42
CA ASP A 173 -6.11 3.63 -14.69
C ASP A 173 -6.74 4.42 -15.86
N GLU A 174 -6.67 3.92 -17.09
CA GLU A 174 -7.21 4.61 -18.28
C GLU A 174 -8.73 4.88 -18.20
N ALA A 175 -9.49 4.07 -17.47
CA ALA A 175 -10.96 4.11 -17.45
C ALA A 175 -11.55 4.44 -16.06
N ARG A 176 -10.74 4.34 -15.00
CA ARG A 176 -11.21 4.36 -13.62
C ARG A 176 -10.35 5.25 -12.75
N ARG A 177 -11.02 6.02 -11.90
CA ARG A 177 -10.42 6.75 -10.78
C ARG A 177 -11.18 6.38 -9.51
N GLU A 178 -10.46 5.94 -8.49
CA GLU A 178 -11.01 5.54 -7.21
C GLU A 178 -10.19 6.16 -6.08
N ASP A 179 -10.85 6.80 -5.12
CA ASP A 179 -10.21 7.29 -3.90
C ASP A 179 -10.34 6.24 -2.81
N ILE A 180 -9.20 5.72 -2.35
CA ILE A 180 -9.10 4.66 -1.35
C ILE A 180 -8.69 5.31 -0.03
N PRO A 181 -9.51 5.24 1.04
CA PRO A 181 -9.10 5.72 2.35
C PRO A 181 -8.02 4.81 2.96
N PRO A 182 -7.26 5.28 3.96
CA PRO A 182 -6.37 4.42 4.74
C PRO A 182 -7.11 3.19 5.26
N THR A 183 -6.52 2.02 5.06
CA THR A 183 -7.03 0.77 5.63
C THR A 183 -6.95 0.80 7.16
N ALA A 184 -5.86 1.35 7.69
CA ALA A 184 -5.70 1.58 9.11
C ALA A 184 -4.86 2.83 9.37
N ILE A 185 -5.14 3.49 10.50
CA ILE A 185 -4.18 4.37 11.16
C ILE A 185 -3.70 3.61 12.38
N LEU A 186 -2.41 3.28 12.39
CA LEU A 186 -1.78 2.45 13.42
C LEU A 186 -1.07 3.36 14.41
N ASN A 187 -1.35 3.19 15.69
CA ASN A 187 -0.59 3.88 16.72
C ASN A 187 0.86 3.34 16.79
N PRO A 188 1.76 3.99 17.57
CA PRO A 188 3.15 3.57 17.66
C PRO A 188 3.35 2.11 18.10
N ARG A 189 2.46 1.56 18.93
CA ARG A 189 2.53 0.16 19.38
C ARG A 189 2.10 -0.80 18.28
N GLU A 190 0.95 -0.55 17.66
CA GLU A 190 0.38 -1.39 16.59
C GLU A 190 1.33 -1.48 15.38
N SER A 191 1.97 -0.36 15.00
CA SER A 191 2.92 -0.32 13.88
C SER A 191 4.24 -1.06 14.13
N GLN A 192 4.49 -1.46 15.38
CA GLN A 192 5.63 -2.29 15.77
C GLN A 192 5.27 -3.76 15.91
N ASP A 193 4.01 -4.14 15.72
CA ASP A 193 3.60 -5.53 15.76
C ASP A 193 4.25 -6.32 14.61
N THR A 194 4.77 -7.50 14.93
CA THR A 194 5.41 -8.41 13.98
C THR A 194 4.80 -9.81 14.02
N LEU A 195 3.84 -10.06 14.91
CA LEU A 195 3.23 -11.37 15.07
C LEU A 195 1.96 -11.41 14.23
N PRO A 196 1.78 -12.43 13.36
CA PRO A 196 0.55 -12.57 12.61
C PRO A 196 -0.59 -13.11 13.50
N PRO A 197 -1.85 -12.92 13.08
CA PRO A 197 -2.97 -13.58 13.76
C PRO A 197 -2.91 -15.09 13.63
N ARG A 198 -3.70 -15.77 14.48
CA ARG A 198 -3.90 -17.22 14.41
C ARG A 198 -5.32 -17.53 13.95
N THR A 199 -5.44 -18.31 12.88
CA THR A 199 -6.72 -18.75 12.31
C THR A 199 -7.05 -20.19 12.72
N THR A 200 -8.34 -20.49 12.86
CA THR A 200 -8.87 -21.83 13.06
C THR A 200 -10.06 -22.07 12.13
N ILE A 201 -10.27 -23.33 11.75
CA ILE A 201 -11.41 -23.78 10.95
C ILE A 201 -12.15 -24.85 11.77
N SER A 202 -13.48 -24.79 11.79
CA SER A 202 -14.34 -25.77 12.44
C SER A 202 -15.56 -26.08 11.57
N LEU A 203 -16.16 -27.26 11.78
CA LEU A 203 -17.38 -27.68 11.09
C LEU A 203 -18.53 -27.81 12.08
N LYS A 204 -19.71 -27.32 11.69
CA LYS A 204 -20.97 -27.54 12.39
C LYS A 204 -21.96 -28.15 11.40
N GLY A 205 -22.01 -29.49 11.35
CA GLY A 205 -22.63 -30.19 10.23
C GLY A 205 -21.82 -29.93 8.95
N GLU A 206 -22.48 -29.51 7.88
CA GLU A 206 -21.84 -29.11 6.62
C GLU A 206 -21.41 -27.62 6.62
N GLN A 207 -21.62 -26.89 7.71
CA GLN A 207 -21.26 -25.48 7.78
C GLN A 207 -19.80 -25.30 8.22
N VAL A 208 -19.02 -24.63 7.39
CA VAL A 208 -17.63 -24.21 7.66
C VAL A 208 -17.64 -22.89 8.43
N ILE A 209 -16.97 -22.88 9.57
CA ILE A 209 -16.80 -21.70 10.43
C ILE A 209 -15.30 -21.45 10.57
N VAL A 210 -14.87 -20.27 10.14
CA VAL A 210 -13.50 -19.78 10.32
C VAL A 210 -13.48 -18.77 11.46
N SER A 211 -12.45 -18.81 12.28
CA SER A 211 -12.23 -17.83 13.36
C SER A 211 -10.77 -17.41 13.37
N ALA A 212 -10.52 -16.17 13.75
CA ALA A 212 -9.18 -15.62 13.83
C ALA A 212 -9.03 -14.79 15.11
N THR A 213 -7.89 -14.92 15.76
CA THR A 213 -7.54 -14.14 16.96
C THR A 213 -6.14 -13.62 16.83
N ASP A 214 -5.94 -12.37 17.22
CA ASP A 214 -4.61 -11.77 17.30
C ASP A 214 -4.03 -11.85 18.72
N ASN A 215 -2.72 -11.70 18.87
CA ASN A 215 -2.09 -11.75 20.19
C ASN A 215 -2.47 -10.55 21.07
N PRO A 216 -2.40 -10.69 22.41
CA PRO A 216 -2.59 -9.56 23.30
C PRO A 216 -1.62 -8.43 22.95
N GLY A 217 -2.17 -7.26 22.64
CA GLY A 217 -1.36 -6.10 22.28
C GLY A 217 -0.83 -6.07 20.86
N GLY A 218 -1.24 -7.01 20.02
CA GLY A 218 -1.04 -6.93 18.58
C GLY A 218 -1.91 -5.86 17.95
N SER A 219 -1.81 -5.75 16.62
CA SER A 219 -2.49 -4.72 15.84
C SER A 219 -3.97 -5.05 15.57
N GLY A 220 -4.42 -6.25 15.91
CA GLY A 220 -5.77 -6.76 15.71
C GLY A 220 -5.96 -7.38 14.32
N VAL A 221 -6.89 -8.34 14.20
CA VAL A 221 -7.21 -8.97 12.91
C VAL A 221 -7.80 -7.95 11.94
N LEU A 222 -7.23 -7.86 10.74
CA LEU A 222 -7.73 -7.02 9.64
C LEU A 222 -8.72 -7.80 8.77
N GLN A 223 -8.27 -8.93 8.22
CA GLN A 223 -9.04 -9.70 7.25
C GLN A 223 -8.69 -11.19 7.33
N THR A 224 -9.69 -12.04 7.18
CA THR A 224 -9.51 -13.49 7.07
C THR A 224 -9.87 -13.94 5.65
N TYR A 225 -9.02 -14.77 5.07
CA TYR A 225 -9.19 -15.35 3.74
C TYR A 225 -9.33 -16.87 3.86
N TYR A 226 -10.10 -17.47 2.95
CA TYR A 226 -10.24 -18.92 2.86
C TYR A 226 -10.28 -19.40 1.41
N THR A 227 -10.03 -20.68 1.21
CA THR A 227 -10.17 -21.39 -0.07
C THR A 227 -10.67 -22.81 0.18
N THR A 228 -11.48 -23.32 -0.75
CA THR A 228 -11.95 -24.72 -0.78
C THR A 228 -11.37 -25.53 -1.94
N ASP A 229 -10.62 -24.86 -2.83
CA ASP A 229 -10.02 -25.43 -4.05
C ASP A 229 -8.48 -25.32 -4.08
N ALA A 230 -7.89 -24.66 -3.07
CA ALA A 230 -6.48 -24.33 -2.96
C ALA A 230 -5.92 -23.45 -4.10
N GLN A 231 -6.81 -22.81 -4.89
CA GLN A 231 -6.44 -21.95 -6.02
C GLN A 231 -6.93 -20.51 -5.80
N THR A 232 -8.19 -20.35 -5.41
CA THR A 232 -8.82 -19.05 -5.27
C THR A 232 -9.12 -18.76 -3.80
N PHE A 233 -8.61 -17.64 -3.30
CA PHE A 233 -8.90 -17.18 -1.94
C PHE A 233 -10.03 -16.14 -1.96
N SER A 234 -11.00 -16.34 -1.08
CA SER A 234 -12.12 -15.43 -0.84
C SER A 234 -12.03 -14.83 0.57
N VAL A 235 -12.57 -13.63 0.76
CA VAL A 235 -12.70 -13.03 2.10
C VAL A 235 -13.78 -13.79 2.88
N TYR A 236 -13.45 -14.21 4.10
CA TYR A 236 -14.41 -14.82 5.00
C TYR A 236 -15.25 -13.74 5.69
N SER A 237 -16.53 -13.65 5.34
CA SER A 237 -17.47 -12.70 5.94
C SER A 237 -18.52 -13.36 6.84
N ALA A 238 -18.81 -14.64 6.61
CA ALA A 238 -19.78 -15.41 7.37
C ALA A 238 -19.53 -16.92 7.17
N PRO A 239 -20.04 -17.78 8.07
CA PRO A 239 -20.03 -19.22 7.84
C PRO A 239 -20.72 -19.60 6.52
N PHE A 240 -20.19 -20.61 5.84
CA PHE A 240 -20.67 -21.05 4.52
C PHE A 240 -20.85 -22.57 4.48
N LEU A 241 -21.66 -23.06 3.53
CA LEU A 241 -21.82 -24.50 3.31
C LEU A 241 -20.60 -25.07 2.60
N LEU A 242 -20.09 -26.19 3.10
CA LEU A 242 -18.97 -26.90 2.49
C LEU A 242 -19.36 -27.38 1.08
N PRO A 243 -18.63 -26.96 0.01
CA PRO A 243 -18.89 -27.47 -1.33
C PRO A 243 -18.68 -28.99 -1.40
N ALA A 244 -19.54 -29.70 -2.13
CA ALA A 244 -19.51 -31.17 -2.20
C ALA A 244 -18.21 -31.72 -2.81
N GLU A 245 -17.59 -30.95 -3.69
CA GLU A 245 -16.33 -31.25 -4.36
C GLU A 245 -15.10 -30.86 -3.53
N ALA A 246 -15.26 -30.10 -2.44
CA ALA A 246 -14.14 -29.65 -1.63
C ALA A 246 -13.43 -30.85 -0.99
N LYS A 247 -12.10 -30.89 -1.11
CA LYS A 247 -11.23 -31.88 -0.43
C LYS A 247 -10.42 -31.27 0.69
N ILE A 248 -10.38 -29.95 0.75
CA ILE A 248 -9.62 -29.21 1.73
C ILE A 248 -10.26 -27.84 1.91
N VAL A 249 -10.22 -27.34 3.14
CA VAL A 249 -10.43 -25.93 3.43
C VAL A 249 -9.13 -25.39 3.98
N MET A 250 -8.60 -24.33 3.38
CA MET A 250 -7.48 -23.58 3.95
C MET A 250 -7.95 -22.18 4.30
N ALA A 251 -7.42 -21.61 5.37
CA ALA A 251 -7.70 -20.24 5.76
C ALA A 251 -6.48 -19.59 6.39
N PHE A 252 -6.31 -18.28 6.20
CA PHE A 252 -5.28 -17.50 6.86
C PHE A 252 -5.81 -16.11 7.16
N SER A 253 -5.20 -15.43 8.12
CA SER A 253 -5.56 -14.06 8.45
C SER A 253 -4.38 -13.11 8.32
N ILE A 254 -4.70 -11.82 8.15
CA ILE A 254 -3.76 -10.70 8.16
C ILE A 254 -4.20 -9.75 9.27
N ASP A 255 -3.25 -9.20 10.02
CA ASP A 255 -3.52 -8.16 11.01
C ASP A 255 -3.56 -6.75 10.40
N ARG A 256 -3.83 -5.73 11.23
CA ARG A 256 -3.90 -4.33 10.79
C ARG A 256 -2.53 -3.73 10.42
N ASN A 257 -1.41 -4.34 10.80
CA ASN A 257 -0.07 -3.93 10.39
C ASN A 257 0.43 -4.69 9.13
N GLY A 258 -0.39 -5.59 8.56
CA GLY A 258 -0.05 -6.39 7.38
C GLY A 258 0.77 -7.65 7.68
N ASN A 259 0.86 -8.09 8.93
CA ASN A 259 1.44 -9.38 9.29
C ASN A 259 0.46 -10.49 8.86
N ARG A 260 0.92 -11.32 7.92
CA ARG A 260 0.14 -12.43 7.36
C ARG A 260 0.53 -13.75 8.00
N GLU A 261 -0.47 -14.51 8.42
CA GLU A 261 -0.29 -15.86 8.94
C GLU A 261 0.29 -16.81 7.88
N TYR A 262 1.35 -17.52 8.24
CA TYR A 262 1.93 -18.60 7.43
C TYR A 262 2.65 -19.64 8.31
N PRO A 263 2.36 -20.94 8.16
CA PRO A 263 1.25 -21.50 7.39
C PRO A 263 -0.11 -21.11 8.03
N GLY A 264 -1.14 -21.01 7.20
CA GLY A 264 -2.51 -20.82 7.68
C GLY A 264 -3.14 -22.09 8.26
N ALA A 265 -4.38 -21.99 8.71
CA ALA A 265 -5.20 -23.13 9.09
C ALA A 265 -5.52 -24.02 7.87
N VAL A 266 -5.51 -25.33 8.09
CA VAL A 266 -5.81 -26.33 7.06
C VAL A 266 -6.73 -27.39 7.67
N LEU A 267 -7.84 -27.67 6.99
CA LEU A 267 -8.80 -28.70 7.33
C LEU A 267 -9.06 -29.60 6.10
N PRO A 268 -8.51 -30.83 6.06
CA PRO A 268 -8.92 -31.82 5.08
C PRO A 268 -10.39 -32.19 5.27
N VAL A 269 -11.14 -32.32 4.18
CA VAL A 269 -12.55 -32.74 4.17
C VAL A 269 -12.73 -33.86 3.14
N LEU A 270 -13.52 -34.89 3.48
CA LEU A 270 -13.66 -36.12 2.67
C LEU A 270 -14.98 -36.16 1.92
#